data_AF-A0A1G4IX60-F1
#
_entry.id   AF-A0A1G4IX60-F1
#
_cell.length_a   1.000
_cell.length_b   1.000
_cell.length_c   1.000
_cell.angle_alpha   90.00
_cell.angle_beta   90.00
_cell.angle_gamma   90.00
#
_symmetry.space_group_name_H-M   'P 1'
#
loop_
_entity.id
_entity.type
_entity.pdbx_description
1 polymer ?
#
loop_
_entity_poly.entity_id
_entity_poly.type
_entity_poly.pdbx_seq_one_letter_code
_entity_poly.pdbx_strand_id
1 'polypeptide(L)'
;MVSKVAKRKAEVSSSTSKFSDTISASWNAYYKQVSENLHLRLIDSFLVVLVAAGIVQFLFACVIGDSFPLNAFLAGFCACVGQFVLLVSLRMQWVEPFPGVSRDRAFVEFVGGSLVLHFLSLHFVN
;
A
#
# COMPACT_ATOMS: atom_id res chain seq x y z
N MET A 1 -20.43 -14.56 -42.13
CA MET A 1 -20.35 -14.55 -40.64
C MET A 1 -18.99 -14.92 -40.06
N VAL A 2 -18.14 -15.71 -40.74
CA VAL A 2 -16.79 -16.14 -40.28
C VAL A 2 -15.76 -14.99 -40.09
N SER A 3 -15.83 -13.94 -40.91
CA SER A 3 -14.89 -12.80 -40.88
C SER A 3 -14.96 -11.95 -39.59
N LYS A 4 -16.16 -11.78 -38.99
CA LYS A 4 -16.31 -11.04 -37.72
C LYS A 4 -15.71 -11.79 -36.52
N VAL A 5 -15.75 -13.12 -36.54
CA VAL A 5 -15.21 -13.97 -35.47
C VAL A 5 -13.68 -13.98 -35.51
N ALA A 6 -13.07 -14.08 -36.69
CA ALA A 6 -11.62 -14.00 -36.84
C ALA A 6 -11.05 -12.62 -36.45
N LYS A 7 -11.74 -11.53 -36.82
CA LYS A 7 -11.35 -10.15 -36.47
C LYS A 7 -11.40 -9.92 -34.95
N ARG A 8 -12.44 -10.41 -34.27
CA ARG A 8 -12.55 -10.39 -32.79
C ARG A 8 -11.46 -11.22 -32.11
N LYS A 9 -11.10 -12.38 -32.64
CA LYS A 9 -10.05 -13.24 -32.07
C LYS A 9 -8.66 -12.60 -32.17
N ALA A 10 -8.37 -11.90 -33.28
CA ALA A 10 -7.14 -11.13 -33.45
C ALA A 10 -7.08 -9.89 -32.54
N GLU A 11 -8.20 -9.18 -32.38
CA GLU A 11 -8.31 -8.00 -31.51
C GLU A 11 -8.12 -8.35 -30.02
N VAL A 12 -8.73 -9.45 -29.56
CA VAL A 12 -8.55 -9.99 -28.19
C VAL A 12 -7.12 -10.48 -27.96
N SER A 13 -6.51 -11.17 -28.92
CA SER A 13 -5.10 -11.61 -28.84
C SER A 13 -4.13 -10.42 -28.76
N SER A 14 -4.38 -9.34 -29.51
CA SER A 14 -3.57 -8.11 -29.49
C SER A 14 -3.77 -7.25 -28.25
N SER A 15 -4.93 -7.38 -27.60
CA SER A 15 -5.22 -6.65 -26.36
C SER A 15 -4.51 -7.30 -25.18
N THR A 16 -4.57 -8.63 -25.07
CA THR A 16 -3.86 -9.40 -24.02
C THR A 16 -2.34 -9.23 -24.08
N SER A 17 -1.74 -9.18 -25.28
CA SER A 17 -0.31 -8.92 -25.42
C SER A 17 0.07 -7.52 -24.94
N LYS A 18 -0.71 -6.49 -25.30
CA LYS A 18 -0.49 -5.11 -24.83
C LYS A 18 -0.61 -4.97 -23.31
N PHE A 19 -1.54 -5.68 -22.67
CA PHE A 19 -1.64 -5.70 -21.20
C PHE A 19 -0.39 -6.32 -20.56
N SER A 20 0.09 -7.45 -21.09
CA SER A 20 1.32 -8.10 -20.62
C SER A 20 2.54 -7.18 -20.75
N ASP A 21 2.67 -6.52 -21.90
CA ASP A 21 3.77 -5.57 -22.16
C ASP A 21 3.71 -4.38 -21.20
N THR A 22 2.51 -3.87 -20.90
CA THR A 22 2.32 -2.76 -19.96
C THR A 22 2.66 -3.15 -18.52
N ILE A 23 2.24 -4.34 -18.08
CA ILE A 23 2.53 -4.85 -16.73
C ILE A 23 4.04 -5.08 -16.56
N SER A 24 4.68 -5.71 -17.53
CA SER A 24 6.13 -5.96 -17.48
C SER A 24 6.95 -4.67 -17.53
N ALA A 25 6.56 -3.69 -18.35
CA ALA A 25 7.16 -2.36 -18.37
C ALA A 25 7.00 -1.63 -17.03
N SER A 26 5.79 -1.65 -16.45
CA SER A 26 5.49 -1.01 -15.16
C SER A 26 6.26 -1.67 -14.01
N TRP A 27 6.36 -3.00 -14.02
CA TRP A 27 7.11 -3.76 -13.02
C TRP A 27 8.61 -3.46 -13.07
N ASN A 28 9.19 -3.44 -14.27
CA ASN A 28 10.60 -3.11 -14.46
C ASN A 28 10.91 -1.66 -14.02
N ALA A 29 10.04 -0.72 -14.36
CA ALA A 29 10.19 0.67 -13.93
C ALA A 29 10.13 0.81 -12.40
N TYR A 30 9.14 0.16 -11.77
CA TYR A 30 9.00 0.13 -10.31
C TYR A 30 10.23 -0.50 -9.63
N TYR A 31 10.65 -1.69 -10.09
CA TYR A 31 11.77 -2.40 -9.49
C TYR A 31 13.08 -1.60 -9.58
N LYS A 32 13.31 -0.94 -10.73
CA LYS A 32 14.46 -0.05 -10.90
C LYS A 32 14.39 1.12 -9.92
N GLN A 33 13.24 1.79 -9.81
CA GLN A 33 13.06 2.92 -8.90
C GLN A 33 13.32 2.56 -7.43
N VAL A 34 12.83 1.39 -6.99
CA VAL A 34 12.98 0.92 -5.61
C VAL A 34 14.40 0.43 -5.32
N SER A 35 15.07 -0.21 -6.27
CA SER A 35 16.44 -0.73 -6.08
C SER A 35 17.49 0.38 -6.02
N GLU A 36 17.30 1.49 -6.74
CA GLU A 36 18.21 2.64 -6.74
C GLU A 36 18.19 3.44 -5.42
N ASN A 37 17.08 3.40 -4.68
CA ASN A 37 16.87 4.24 -3.49
C ASN A 37 16.64 3.40 -2.23
N LEU A 38 17.61 3.36 -1.32
CA LEU A 38 17.53 2.62 -0.06
C LEU A 38 16.28 3.00 0.78
N HIS A 39 15.95 4.29 0.81
CA HIS A 39 14.80 4.80 1.56
C HIS A 39 13.47 4.28 1.01
N LEU A 40 13.30 4.27 -0.31
CA LEU A 40 12.09 3.74 -0.95
C LEU A 40 11.99 2.24 -0.71
N ARG A 41 13.11 1.50 -0.74
CA ARG A 41 13.12 0.08 -0.40
C ARG A 41 12.65 -0.20 1.02
N LEU A 42 13.05 0.64 1.98
CA LEU A 42 12.62 0.53 3.38
C LEU A 42 11.13 0.85 3.53
N ILE A 43 10.67 1.94 2.92
CA ILE A 43 9.26 2.39 2.92
C ILE A 43 8.36 1.29 2.33
N ASP A 44 8.69 0.79 1.14
CA ASP A 44 7.89 -0.23 0.46
C ASP A 44 7.92 -1.59 1.19
N SER A 45 9.06 -1.96 1.80
CA SER A 45 9.13 -3.16 2.65
C SER A 45 8.24 -3.02 3.89
N PHE A 46 8.21 -1.83 4.51
CA PHE A 46 7.35 -1.57 5.66
C PHE A 46 5.86 -1.54 5.27
N LEU A 47 5.50 -1.03 4.10
CA LEU A 47 4.12 -1.13 3.55
C LEU A 47 3.67 -2.59 3.44
N VAL A 48 4.53 -3.49 2.94
CA VAL A 48 4.21 -4.92 2.82
C VAL A 48 3.96 -5.54 4.19
N VAL A 49 4.78 -5.22 5.19
CA VAL A 49 4.61 -5.72 6.57
C VAL A 49 3.29 -5.23 7.17
N LEU A 50 2.91 -3.96 6.95
CA LEU A 50 1.64 -3.41 7.44
C LEU A 50 0.43 -4.11 6.83
N VAL A 51 0.45 -4.37 5.53
CA VAL A 51 -0.63 -5.11 4.84
C VAL A 51 -0.69 -6.56 5.35
N ALA A 52 0.46 -7.23 5.48
CA ALA A 52 0.50 -8.58 6.02
C ALA A 52 -0.05 -8.65 7.45
N ALA A 53 0.35 -7.71 8.32
CA ALA A 53 -0.15 -7.62 9.69
C ALA A 53 -1.68 -7.38 9.74
N GLY A 54 -2.20 -6.47 8.93
CA GLY A 54 -3.64 -6.20 8.83
C GLY A 54 -4.44 -7.41 8.34
N ILE A 55 -3.92 -8.16 7.36
CA ILE A 55 -4.53 -9.41 6.89
C ILE A 55 -4.54 -10.45 8.01
N VAL A 56 -3.42 -10.64 8.71
CA VAL A 56 -3.33 -11.59 9.82
C VAL A 56 -4.32 -11.25 10.93
N GLN A 57 -4.41 -9.97 11.33
CA GLN A 57 -5.39 -9.52 12.33
C GLN A 57 -6.83 -9.75 11.88
N PHE A 58 -7.15 -9.43 10.62
CA PHE A 58 -8.48 -9.63 10.06
C PHE A 58 -8.86 -11.12 10.00
N LEU A 59 -7.95 -11.97 9.52
CA LEU A 59 -8.18 -13.42 9.48
C LEU A 59 -8.35 -14.00 10.88
N PHE A 60 -7.55 -13.55 11.85
CA PHE A 60 -7.70 -13.94 13.25
C PHE A 60 -9.10 -13.63 13.77
N ALA A 61 -9.62 -12.42 13.52
CA ALA A 61 -10.97 -12.03 13.91
C ALA A 61 -12.04 -12.91 13.21
N CYS A 62 -11.87 -13.21 11.92
CA CYS A 62 -12.80 -14.08 11.19
C CYS A 62 -12.79 -15.53 11.69
N VAL A 63 -11.63 -16.09 12.05
CA VAL A 63 -11.48 -17.48 12.50
C VAL A 63 -12.06 -17.68 13.90
N ILE A 64 -11.83 -16.73 14.80
CA ILE A 64 -12.37 -16.82 16.17
C ILE A 64 -13.88 -16.68 16.14
N GLY A 65 -14.44 -15.82 15.28
CA GLY A 65 -15.88 -15.64 15.14
C GLY A 65 -16.54 -14.95 16.34
N ASP A 66 -15.79 -14.67 17.40
CA ASP A 66 -16.22 -13.90 18.56
C ASP A 66 -15.77 -12.44 18.43
N SER A 67 -16.71 -11.53 18.70
CA SER A 67 -16.48 -10.08 18.63
C SER A 67 -15.81 -9.50 19.87
N PHE A 68 -15.31 -10.31 20.81
CA PHE A 68 -14.78 -9.83 22.08
C PHE A 68 -13.27 -10.04 22.20
N PRO A 69 -12.44 -9.00 22.45
CA PRO A 69 -12.75 -7.56 22.54
C PRO A 69 -12.64 -6.82 21.19
N LEU A 70 -13.75 -6.26 20.70
CA LEU A 70 -13.83 -5.53 19.42
C LEU A 70 -12.91 -4.31 19.38
N ASN A 71 -12.77 -3.59 20.49
CA ASN A 71 -11.93 -2.39 20.58
C ASN A 71 -10.46 -2.71 20.32
N ALA A 72 -9.95 -3.84 20.82
CA ALA A 72 -8.57 -4.24 20.59
C ALA A 72 -8.30 -4.59 19.13
N PHE A 73 -9.26 -5.29 18.49
CA PHE A 73 -9.18 -5.58 17.06
C PHE A 73 -9.22 -4.28 16.23
N LEU A 74 -10.20 -3.40 16.47
CA LEU A 74 -10.28 -2.12 15.75
C LEU A 74 -9.03 -1.26 16.00
N ALA A 75 -8.54 -1.18 17.24
CA ALA A 75 -7.33 -0.41 17.58
C ALA A 75 -6.12 -0.89 16.77
N GLY A 76 -5.88 -2.20 16.74
CA GLY A 76 -4.77 -2.81 16.00
C GLY A 76 -4.95 -2.67 14.48
N PHE A 77 -6.14 -2.96 13.97
CA PHE A 77 -6.42 -2.92 12.53
C PHE A 77 -6.36 -1.49 11.99
N CYS A 78 -6.98 -0.54 12.68
CA CYS A 78 -6.92 0.88 12.31
C CYS A 78 -5.51 1.45 12.47
N ALA A 79 -4.69 0.97 13.42
CA ALA A 79 -3.28 1.36 13.49
C ALA A 79 -2.52 0.89 12.24
N CYS A 80 -2.72 -0.35 11.80
CA CYS A 80 -2.10 -0.88 10.57
C CYS A 80 -2.54 -0.09 9.32
N VAL A 81 -3.84 0.17 9.17
CA VAL A 81 -4.38 0.94 8.03
C VAL A 81 -3.93 2.40 8.08
N GLY A 82 -4.03 3.05 9.23
CA GLY A 82 -3.61 4.44 9.40
C GLY A 82 -2.13 4.63 9.11
N GLN A 83 -1.28 3.72 9.62
CA GLN A 83 0.15 3.77 9.38
C GLN A 83 0.48 3.51 7.92
N PHE A 84 -0.26 2.62 7.24
CA PHE A 84 -0.13 2.39 5.81
C PHE A 84 -0.43 3.67 5.02
N VAL A 85 -1.52 4.37 5.33
CA VAL A 85 -1.89 5.63 4.66
C VAL A 85 -0.80 6.69 4.85
N LEU A 86 -0.34 6.90 6.08
CA LEU A 86 0.73 7.88 6.37
C LEU A 86 2.03 7.54 5.62
N LEU A 87 2.37 6.25 5.55
CA LEU A 87 3.58 5.79 4.89
C LEU A 87 3.50 5.91 3.37
N VAL A 88 2.32 5.68 2.77
CA VAL A 88 2.07 5.97 1.34
C VAL A 88 2.18 7.48 1.08
N SER A 89 1.65 8.33 1.96
CA SER A 89 1.79 9.78 1.84
C SER A 89 3.27 10.21 1.88
N LEU A 90 4.06 9.64 2.79
CA LEU A 90 5.51 9.87 2.83
C LEU A 90 6.19 9.39 1.55
N ARG A 91 5.83 8.20 1.04
CA ARG A 91 6.38 7.65 -0.21
C ARG A 91 6.18 8.62 -1.37
N MET A 92 4.98 9.16 -1.54
CA MET A 92 4.68 10.11 -2.63
C MET A 92 5.54 11.37 -2.53
N GLN A 93 5.62 11.97 -1.34
CA GLN A 93 6.42 13.17 -1.08
C GLN A 93 7.94 12.92 -1.19
N TRP A 94 8.38 11.67 -0.99
CA TRP A 94 9.79 11.29 -1.11
C TRP A 94 10.24 11.15 -2.56
N VAL A 95 9.36 10.65 -3.42
CA VAL A 95 9.62 10.49 -4.87
C VAL A 95 9.57 11.85 -5.56
N GLU A 96 8.48 12.60 -5.37
CA GLU A 96 8.30 13.93 -5.93
C GLU A 96 7.83 14.89 -4.82
N PRO A 97 8.73 15.73 -4.27
CA PRO A 97 8.40 16.64 -3.18
C PRO A 97 7.44 17.74 -3.65
N PHE A 98 6.47 18.07 -2.80
CA PHE A 98 5.54 19.17 -3.05
C PHE A 98 6.25 20.54 -2.99
N PRO A 99 5.77 21.54 -3.73
CA PRO A 99 6.34 22.88 -3.68
C PRO A 99 6.29 23.44 -2.25
N GLY A 100 7.45 23.84 -1.72
CA GLY A 100 7.58 24.35 -0.36
C GLY A 100 7.67 23.29 0.75
N VAL A 101 7.66 21.99 0.40
CA VAL A 101 7.83 20.88 1.35
C VAL A 101 9.15 20.17 1.09
N SER A 102 10.11 20.30 2.01
CA SER A 102 11.35 19.51 1.95
C SER A 102 11.11 18.06 2.39
N ARG A 103 11.98 17.14 1.95
CA ARG A 103 11.93 15.72 2.36
C ARG A 103 12.07 15.54 3.88
N ASP A 104 12.87 16.37 4.53
CA ASP A 104 13.02 16.34 5.99
C ASP A 104 11.74 16.79 6.70
N ARG A 105 11.07 17.84 6.18
CA ARG A 105 9.78 18.30 6.70
C ARG A 105 8.72 17.22 6.54
N ALA A 106 8.63 16.59 5.37
CA ALA A 106 7.73 15.46 5.10
C ALA A 106 7.95 14.31 6.09
N PHE A 107 9.21 13.98 6.39
CA PHE A 107 9.54 12.95 7.37
C PHE A 107 9.10 13.31 8.79
N VAL A 108 9.30 14.57 9.22
CA VAL A 108 8.85 15.04 10.53
C VAL A 108 7.32 15.02 10.64
N GLU A 109 6.61 15.44 9.59
CA GLU A 109 5.14 15.36 9.53
C GLU A 109 4.64 13.92 9.61
N PHE A 110 5.31 12.99 8.92
CA PHE A 110 5.03 11.57 9.03
C PHE A 110 5.22 11.06 10.47
N VAL A 111 6.36 11.36 11.11
CA VAL A 111 6.62 10.93 12.50
C VAL A 111 5.59 11.51 13.46
N GLY A 112 5.26 12.80 13.32
CA GLY A 112 4.24 13.45 14.13
C GLY A 112 2.86 12.80 13.96
N GLY A 113 2.44 12.55 12.72
CA GLY A 113 1.20 11.84 12.41
C GLY A 113 1.18 10.42 12.96
N SER A 114 2.28 9.68 12.83
CA SER A 114 2.43 8.34 13.39
C SER A 114 2.31 8.34 14.91
N LEU A 115 2.96 9.28 15.61
CA LEU A 115 2.87 9.36 17.07
C LEU A 115 1.44 9.60 17.55
N VAL A 116 0.71 10.52 16.90
CA VAL A 116 -0.70 10.78 17.21
C VAL A 116 -1.55 9.55 16.94
N LEU A 117 -1.36 8.89 15.79
CA LEU A 117 -2.08 7.66 15.45
C LEU A 117 -1.89 6.57 16.51
N HIS A 118 -0.64 6.29 16.89
CA HIS A 118 -0.33 5.26 17.88
C HIS A 118 -0.86 5.63 19.26
N PHE A 119 -0.78 6.90 19.65
CA PHE A 119 -1.35 7.37 20.91
C PHE A 119 -2.87 7.14 20.97
N LEU A 120 -3.60 7.50 19.89
CA LEU A 120 -5.04 7.27 19.81
C LEU A 120 -5.40 5.78 19.82
N SER A 121 -4.64 4.94 19.09
CA SER A 121 -4.85 3.49 19.08
C SER A 121 -4.63 2.86 20.45
N LEU A 122 -3.56 3.26 21.17
CA LEU A 122 -3.27 2.77 22.52
C LEU A 122 -4.30 3.23 23.55
N HIS A 123 -4.86 4.43 23.39
CA HIS A 123 -5.95 4.90 24.25
C HIS A 123 -7.27 4.18 23.94
N PHE A 124 -7.54 3.86 22.66
CA PHE A 124 -8.79 3.23 22.23
C PHE A 124 -8.86 1.72 22.50
N VAL A 125 -7.70 1.05 22.65
CA VAL A 125 -7.63 -0.41 22.83
C VAL A 125 -8.34 -0.92 24.09
N ASN A 126 -8.48 -0.07 25.11
CA ASN A 126 -9.05 -0.37 26.43
C ASN A 126 -10.30 0.47 26.68
#